data_AF-A0AAN4WHH8-F1
#
_entry.id   AF-A0AAN4WHH8-F1
#
_cell.length_a   1.000
_cell.length_b   1.000
_cell.length_c   1.000
_cell.angle_alpha   90.00
_cell.angle_beta   90.00
_cell.angle_gamma   90.00
#
_symmetry.space_group_name_H-M   'P 1'
#
loop_
_entity.id
_entity.type
_entity.pdbx_description
1 polymer ?
#
loop_
_entity_poly.entity_id
_entity_poly.type
_entity_poly.pdbx_seq_one_letter_code
_entity_poly.pdbx_strand_id
1 'polypeptide(L)'
;MKIGNYFLMILASVGFLACNDSVGDEGIESDSVSVSVALNNLSRASGPTDIVTKDTKDIESVTINITDAANTVIVNRQINKSTDLNSDWVKLTDPLQGLKFVNIPQSVAKVYVYGNPGSDVVSNVITTNLTDQQGSAVMYYGVDEDLTPINPEPIDPNPTSGQTYTANVSLVPIVARLQIKSLTFKADGNFEFTRKIGNESKKATVEWTGFSGKLKGIYLNNFYYKYNKPGTLDELYHNTTFLDHMKEGKWLFDMTSTLDAADYASYVNYSSGVYQDLPLQTTDKCYAFNFFPGTALPTIHLDLADLAVTTLTSTDHDVFNPDLFKTMRFANIVKFYKENGAEMTAADFKAGTIYNMDIEIVPMLDNDLSNIQYNVLIHVTIEPWAEETIVPDFDFEG
;
A
#
# COMPACT_ATOMS: atom_id res chain seq x y z
N MET A 1 59.40 17.59 23.75
CA MET A 1 59.44 17.79 25.23
C MET A 1 59.25 19.27 25.49
N LYS A 2 58.43 19.67 26.49
CA LYS A 2 57.86 21.03 26.67
C LYS A 2 56.78 21.32 25.58
N ILE A 3 55.54 21.78 25.83
CA ILE A 3 54.88 22.56 26.91
C ILE A 3 55.40 24.01 26.98
N GLY A 4 54.60 25.06 26.86
CA GLY A 4 53.14 25.17 26.69
C GLY A 4 52.72 26.63 26.90
N ASN A 5 51.41 26.90 26.98
CA ASN A 5 50.77 28.21 27.21
C ASN A 5 50.91 29.23 26.05
N TYR A 6 49.82 29.94 25.75
CA TYR A 6 49.60 31.28 26.32
C TYR A 6 48.10 31.48 26.58
N PHE A 7 47.79 32.41 27.48
CA PHE A 7 46.43 32.67 28.01
C PHE A 7 46.18 34.19 27.98
N LEU A 8 44.91 34.61 28.08
CA LEU A 8 44.39 35.96 27.89
C LEU A 8 45.30 37.14 28.28
N MET A 9 45.15 38.26 27.56
CA MET A 9 45.11 39.57 28.22
C MET A 9 43.99 40.45 27.65
N ILE A 10 43.36 41.22 28.54
CA ILE A 10 42.20 42.08 28.27
C ILE A 10 42.69 43.53 28.12
N LEU A 11 42.05 44.32 27.25
CA LEU A 11 42.06 45.78 27.37
C LEU A 11 40.73 46.35 26.89
N ALA A 12 39.94 46.89 27.83
CA ALA A 12 38.71 47.60 27.54
C ALA A 12 38.98 49.11 27.56
N SER A 13 38.52 49.83 26.53
CA SER A 13 38.57 51.29 26.44
C SER A 13 37.15 51.84 26.26
N VAL A 14 36.54 52.31 27.34
CA VAL A 14 35.20 52.89 27.33
C VAL A 14 35.25 54.34 26.85
N GLY A 15 34.41 54.69 25.86
CA GLY A 15 34.30 56.04 25.33
C GLY A 15 32.84 56.47 25.15
N PHE A 16 32.36 57.31 26.08
CA PHE A 16 31.17 58.17 25.91
C PHE A 16 31.69 59.62 25.71
N LEU A 17 31.08 60.53 24.95
CA LEU A 17 29.87 60.50 24.10
C LEU A 17 29.98 61.64 23.07
N ALA A 18 29.48 61.44 21.85
CA ALA A 18 29.07 62.52 20.94
C ALA A 18 28.04 61.95 19.94
N CYS A 19 26.82 62.48 19.93
CA CYS A 19 25.81 62.07 18.97
C CYS A 19 26.00 62.78 17.63
N ASN A 20 25.93 62.05 16.53
CA ASN A 20 25.03 62.43 15.44
C ASN A 20 24.61 61.18 14.64
N ASP A 21 23.30 61.04 14.44
CA ASP A 21 22.58 60.20 13.46
C ASP A 21 23.10 58.77 13.16
N SER A 22 22.57 57.84 13.96
CA SER A 22 22.19 56.46 13.58
C SER A 22 22.89 55.76 12.40
N VAL A 23 23.85 54.89 12.75
CA VAL A 23 24.04 53.61 12.06
C VAL A 23 23.93 52.53 13.13
N GLY A 24 22.80 51.82 13.16
CA GLY A 24 22.60 50.66 14.05
C GLY A 24 23.20 49.40 13.45
N ASP A 25 23.45 48.39 14.29
CA ASP A 25 24.05 47.11 13.87
C ASP A 25 23.29 46.46 12.70
N GLU A 26 24.03 45.92 11.73
CA GLU A 26 23.54 44.87 10.83
C GLU A 26 23.40 43.56 11.63
N GLY A 27 22.36 43.51 12.46
CA GLY A 27 21.87 42.25 13.00
C GLY A 27 21.40 41.39 11.83
N ILE A 28 21.96 40.18 11.70
CA ILE A 28 21.51 39.22 10.68
C ILE A 28 20.13 38.72 11.10
N GLU A 29 19.08 39.41 10.65
CA GLU A 29 17.71 38.96 10.78
C GLU A 29 17.54 37.67 9.98
N SER A 30 17.34 36.55 10.68
CA SER A 30 16.98 35.29 10.05
C SER A 30 15.53 35.38 9.61
N ASP A 31 15.31 35.88 8.38
CA ASP A 31 14.01 35.86 7.72
C ASP A 31 13.35 34.49 7.91
N SER A 32 12.10 34.50 8.40
CA SER A 32 11.41 33.29 8.78
C SER A 32 10.01 33.21 8.18
N VAL A 33 9.72 32.05 7.62
CA VAL A 33 8.49 31.75 6.91
C VAL A 33 7.53 30.98 7.82
N SER A 34 6.27 30.94 7.40
CA SER A 34 5.25 30.11 8.02
C SER A 34 4.70 29.10 7.03
N VAL A 35 4.42 27.88 7.49
CA VAL A 35 3.80 26.80 6.70
C VAL A 35 2.49 26.41 7.37
N SER A 36 1.38 26.34 6.63
CA SER A 36 0.11 25.79 7.14
C SER A 36 -0.24 24.48 6.45
N VAL A 37 -0.77 23.51 7.21
CA VAL A 37 -1.07 22.14 6.74
C VAL A 37 -2.46 21.72 7.21
N ALA A 38 -3.30 21.21 6.30
CA ALA A 38 -4.66 20.74 6.61
C ALA A 38 -4.94 19.35 6.01
N LEU A 39 -5.81 18.59 6.66
CA LEU A 39 -6.28 17.23 6.34
C LEU A 39 -7.82 17.21 6.41
N ASN A 40 -8.47 16.25 5.73
CA ASN A 40 -9.93 16.08 5.79
C ASN A 40 -10.36 14.61 5.81
N ASN A 41 -11.42 14.34 6.58
CA ASN A 41 -12.12 13.06 6.76
C ASN A 41 -11.28 11.93 7.40
N LEU A 42 -11.78 11.37 8.49
CA LEU A 42 -11.14 10.31 9.29
C LEU A 42 -12.19 9.34 9.83
N SER A 43 -11.83 8.06 9.94
CA SER A 43 -12.65 7.02 10.58
C SER A 43 -11.94 6.38 11.79
N ARG A 44 -12.27 5.13 12.11
CA ARG A 44 -11.72 4.33 13.20
C ARG A 44 -11.29 2.96 12.69
N ALA A 45 -10.05 2.57 13.04
CA ALA A 45 -9.39 1.32 12.68
C ALA A 45 -10.29 0.07 12.62
N SER A 46 -10.08 -0.73 11.57
CA SER A 46 -10.68 -2.03 11.30
C SER A 46 -9.60 -3.13 11.22
N GLY A 47 -9.97 -4.35 11.57
CA GLY A 47 -9.08 -5.51 11.61
C GLY A 47 -8.79 -6.12 10.22
N PRO A 48 -7.84 -7.08 10.12
CA PRO A 48 -7.42 -7.66 8.84
C PRO A 48 -8.54 -8.26 7.98
N THR A 49 -9.58 -8.85 8.60
CA THR A 49 -10.74 -9.48 7.94
C THR A 49 -11.98 -8.57 7.81
N ASP A 50 -11.89 -7.31 8.25
CA ASP A 50 -13.00 -6.37 8.07
C ASP A 50 -13.07 -5.90 6.61
N ILE A 51 -14.30 -5.71 6.11
CA ILE A 51 -14.52 -5.06 4.82
C ILE A 51 -14.17 -3.58 4.97
N VAL A 52 -13.08 -3.17 4.35
CA VAL A 52 -12.66 -1.78 4.22
C VAL A 52 -13.42 -1.17 3.03
N THR A 53 -13.81 0.11 3.13
CA THR A 53 -14.38 0.88 2.02
C THR A 53 -13.51 2.09 1.71
N LYS A 54 -13.77 2.74 0.58
CA LYS A 54 -13.14 4.01 0.19
C LYS A 54 -13.10 5.04 1.33
N ASP A 55 -14.17 5.13 2.11
CA ASP A 55 -14.33 6.14 3.16
C ASP A 55 -13.53 5.80 4.44
N THR A 56 -12.84 4.65 4.49
CA THR A 56 -12.00 4.23 5.62
C THR A 56 -10.63 4.95 5.62
N LYS A 57 -10.44 5.85 6.58
CA LYS A 57 -9.23 6.68 6.76
C LYS A 57 -8.76 6.63 8.22
N ASP A 58 -7.92 5.64 8.53
CA ASP A 58 -7.62 5.26 9.92
C ASP A 58 -6.24 5.72 10.38
N ILE A 59 -6.04 7.03 10.33
CA ILE A 59 -4.85 7.69 10.85
C ILE A 59 -5.06 8.04 12.33
N GLU A 60 -4.15 7.56 13.18
CA GLU A 60 -4.10 7.75 14.64
C GLU A 60 -2.94 8.64 15.10
N SER A 61 -1.93 8.82 14.25
CA SER A 61 -0.89 9.83 14.42
C SER A 61 -0.32 10.28 13.08
N VAL A 62 0.24 11.50 13.05
CA VAL A 62 0.92 12.08 11.89
C VAL A 62 2.28 12.60 12.32
N THR A 63 3.32 12.39 11.50
CA THR A 63 4.58 13.12 11.60
C THR A 63 4.74 14.01 10.37
N ILE A 64 5.03 15.29 10.62
CA ILE A 64 5.33 16.30 9.60
C ILE A 64 6.83 16.59 9.65
N ASN A 65 7.51 16.44 8.51
CA ASN A 65 8.90 16.83 8.32
C ASN A 65 9.00 17.95 7.29
N ILE A 66 9.45 19.12 7.73
CA ILE A 66 9.72 20.30 6.90
C ILE A 66 11.20 20.29 6.54
N THR A 67 11.53 20.47 5.26
CA THR A 67 12.87 20.20 4.73
C THR A 67 13.41 21.26 3.77
N ASP A 68 14.72 21.35 3.66
CA ASP A 68 15.39 22.11 2.60
C ASP A 68 15.38 21.37 1.24
N ALA A 69 15.92 22.00 0.19
CA ALA A 69 16.03 21.40 -1.13
C ALA A 69 16.95 20.17 -1.22
N ALA A 70 17.79 19.90 -0.20
CA ALA A 70 18.61 18.70 -0.07
C ALA A 70 17.89 17.58 0.74
N ASN A 71 16.64 17.82 1.15
CA ASN A 71 15.80 16.99 2.02
C ASN A 71 16.29 16.91 3.49
N THR A 72 17.17 17.82 3.93
CA THR A 72 17.58 17.94 5.34
C THR A 72 16.36 18.32 6.19
N VAL A 73 16.08 17.58 7.25
CA VAL A 73 14.97 17.89 8.16
C VAL A 73 15.30 19.14 8.98
N ILE A 74 14.57 20.23 8.70
CA ILE A 74 14.64 21.50 9.43
C ILE A 74 13.73 21.45 10.66
N VAL A 75 12.52 20.91 10.51
CA VAL A 75 11.57 20.67 11.60
C VAL A 75 10.95 19.28 11.46
N ASN A 76 10.92 18.56 12.57
CA ASN A 76 10.10 17.37 12.78
C ASN A 76 9.00 17.73 13.79
N ARG A 77 7.75 17.30 13.56
CA ARG A 77 6.68 17.34 14.55
C ARG A 77 5.78 16.13 14.45
N GLN A 78 5.74 15.32 15.50
CA GLN A 78 4.74 14.27 15.70
C GLN A 78 3.48 14.85 16.35
N ILE A 79 2.31 14.42 15.89
CA ILE A 79 0.98 14.88 16.30
C ILE A 79 0.08 13.65 16.42
N ASN A 80 -0.46 13.39 17.61
CA ASN A 80 -1.36 12.26 17.84
C ASN A 80 -2.82 12.70 17.72
N LYS A 81 -3.71 11.77 17.34
CA LYS A 81 -5.15 12.01 17.24
C LYS A 81 -5.72 12.50 18.58
N SER A 82 -6.40 13.65 18.53
CA SER A 82 -7.06 14.26 19.69
C SER A 82 -8.38 14.89 19.27
N THR A 83 -9.36 14.83 20.19
CA THR A 83 -10.66 15.51 20.08
C THR A 83 -10.66 16.90 20.74
N ASP A 84 -9.54 17.34 21.32
CA ASP A 84 -9.44 18.63 21.99
C ASP A 84 -9.45 19.75 20.96
N LEU A 85 -10.41 20.67 21.07
CA LEU A 85 -10.70 21.72 20.07
C LEU A 85 -9.49 22.61 19.70
N ASN A 86 -8.53 22.76 20.62
CA ASN A 86 -7.32 23.57 20.44
C ASN A 86 -6.05 22.75 20.14
N SER A 87 -6.17 21.44 19.94
CA SER A 87 -5.04 20.56 19.64
C SER A 87 -4.43 20.86 18.26
N ASP A 88 -3.15 20.53 18.09
CA ASP A 88 -2.51 20.59 16.77
C ASP A 88 -3.15 19.61 15.79
N TRP A 89 -3.77 18.53 16.28
CA TRP A 89 -4.58 17.62 15.45
C TRP A 89 -5.82 18.30 14.89
N VAL A 90 -6.64 18.95 15.73
CA VAL A 90 -7.87 19.62 15.24
C VAL A 90 -7.56 20.71 14.24
N LYS A 91 -6.52 21.53 14.47
CA LYS A 91 -6.02 22.53 13.48
C LYS A 91 -5.59 21.87 12.18
N LEU A 92 -4.85 20.76 12.28
CA LEU A 92 -4.40 19.95 11.16
C LEU A 92 -5.57 19.25 10.44
N THR A 93 -6.74 19.05 11.05
CA THR A 93 -7.92 18.42 10.42
C THR A 93 -9.08 19.37 10.10
N ASP A 94 -8.89 20.68 10.27
CA ASP A 94 -9.88 21.70 9.93
C ASP A 94 -9.48 22.39 8.60
N PRO A 95 -10.30 22.29 7.53
CA PRO A 95 -10.00 22.88 6.23
C PRO A 95 -9.94 24.42 6.23
N LEU A 96 -10.35 25.08 7.31
CA LEU A 96 -10.38 26.54 7.44
C LEU A 96 -9.26 27.09 8.35
N GLN A 97 -8.52 26.23 9.05
CA GLN A 97 -7.44 26.64 9.97
C GLN A 97 -6.06 26.26 9.44
N GLY A 98 -5.81 24.96 9.33
CA GLY A 98 -4.48 24.40 9.13
C GLY A 98 -3.52 24.64 10.31
N LEU A 99 -2.50 23.78 10.41
CA LEU A 99 -1.47 23.89 11.45
C LEU A 99 -0.33 24.83 11.02
N LYS A 100 -0.35 26.08 11.48
CA LYS A 100 0.72 27.06 11.23
C LYS A 100 2.00 26.75 12.02
N PHE A 101 3.04 26.35 11.32
CA PHE A 101 4.43 26.40 11.76
C PHE A 101 4.96 27.83 11.60
N VAL A 102 5.86 28.27 12.49
CA VAL A 102 6.46 29.62 12.50
C VAL A 102 7.95 29.52 12.80
N ASN A 103 8.70 30.60 12.54
CA ASN A 103 10.16 30.69 12.74
C ASN A 103 10.95 29.67 11.90
N ILE A 104 10.46 29.35 10.70
CA ILE A 104 11.10 28.40 9.77
C ILE A 104 12.06 29.17 8.84
N PRO A 105 13.33 28.75 8.65
CA PRO A 105 14.24 29.37 7.68
C PRO A 105 13.69 29.40 6.24
N GLN A 106 13.98 30.47 5.50
CA GLN A 106 13.67 30.60 4.06
C GLN A 106 14.24 29.48 3.17
N SER A 107 15.20 28.67 3.65
CA SER A 107 15.78 27.55 2.90
C SER A 107 14.85 26.34 2.75
N VAL A 108 13.64 26.39 3.30
CA VAL A 108 12.62 25.34 3.14
C VAL A 108 12.18 25.21 1.68
N ALA A 109 12.01 23.97 1.22
CA ALA A 109 11.57 23.66 -0.14
C ALA A 109 10.45 22.61 -0.20
N LYS A 110 10.39 21.67 0.76
CA LYS A 110 9.43 20.55 0.72
C LYS A 110 8.87 20.21 2.10
N VAL A 111 7.66 19.65 2.10
CA VAL A 111 6.99 19.13 3.31
C VAL A 111 6.56 17.69 3.09
N TYR A 112 7.14 16.79 3.88
CA TYR A 112 6.78 15.38 3.93
C TYR A 112 5.81 15.14 5.09
N VAL A 113 4.78 14.33 4.86
CA VAL A 113 3.80 13.96 5.89
C VAL A 113 3.61 12.44 5.88
N TYR A 114 3.66 11.86 7.07
CA TYR A 114 3.56 10.42 7.30
C TYR A 114 2.43 10.15 8.30
N GLY A 115 1.37 9.46 7.87
CA GLY A 115 0.32 8.96 8.76
C GLY A 115 0.69 7.58 9.30
N ASN A 116 0.42 7.33 10.57
CA ASN A 116 0.81 6.10 11.30
C ASN A 116 2.30 5.71 11.11
N PRO A 117 3.28 6.62 11.28
CA PRO A 117 4.68 6.35 10.95
C PRO A 117 5.39 5.38 11.90
N GLY A 118 4.86 5.13 13.09
CA GLY A 118 5.46 4.24 14.09
C GLY A 118 6.91 4.61 14.41
N SER A 119 7.79 3.61 14.35
CA SER A 119 9.25 3.73 14.40
C SER A 119 9.92 3.85 13.02
N ASP A 120 9.13 3.74 11.96
CA ASP A 120 9.56 3.21 10.66
C ASP A 120 9.96 4.32 9.69
N VAL A 121 9.95 5.57 10.16
CA VAL A 121 10.31 6.77 9.40
C VAL A 121 11.44 7.52 10.12
N VAL A 122 12.64 7.48 9.53
CA VAL A 122 13.84 8.16 10.07
C VAL A 122 14.43 9.07 9.00
N SER A 123 14.53 10.37 9.27
CA SER A 123 15.10 11.36 8.34
C SER A 123 14.52 11.31 6.92
N ASN A 124 13.20 11.18 6.81
CA ASN A 124 12.43 10.96 5.57
C ASN A 124 12.66 9.62 4.84
N VAL A 125 13.41 8.69 5.44
CA VAL A 125 13.50 7.32 4.95
C VAL A 125 12.46 6.46 5.66
N ILE A 126 11.53 5.88 4.89
CA ILE A 126 10.63 4.81 5.33
C ILE A 126 11.37 3.48 5.23
N THR A 127 11.24 2.62 6.24
CA THR A 127 11.62 1.20 6.18
C THR A 127 10.63 0.41 7.03
N THR A 128 9.77 -0.38 6.39
CA THR A 128 8.71 -1.16 7.06
C THR A 128 8.44 -2.48 6.34
N ASN A 129 7.83 -3.44 7.05
CA ASN A 129 7.57 -4.80 6.59
C ASN A 129 6.07 -5.07 6.47
N LEU A 130 5.68 -6.02 5.62
CA LEU A 130 4.26 -6.29 5.33
C LEU A 130 3.47 -6.83 6.54
N THR A 131 4.16 -7.42 7.52
CA THR A 131 3.61 -7.82 8.84
C THR A 131 2.92 -6.67 9.56
N ASP A 132 3.47 -5.47 9.43
CA ASP A 132 3.10 -4.28 10.21
C ASP A 132 2.08 -3.40 9.46
N GLN A 133 1.75 -3.78 8.22
CA GLN A 133 0.88 -3.05 7.30
C GLN A 133 -0.43 -3.81 7.02
N GLN A 134 -1.03 -4.38 8.06
CA GLN A 134 -2.26 -5.20 7.99
C GLN A 134 -3.52 -4.47 8.50
N GLY A 135 -4.69 -4.86 7.98
CA GLY A 135 -5.96 -4.17 8.27
C GLY A 135 -6.03 -2.79 7.62
N SER A 136 -6.65 -1.81 8.28
CA SER A 136 -6.73 -0.42 7.79
C SER A 136 -5.77 0.56 8.47
N ALA A 137 -5.22 0.22 9.64
CA ALA A 137 -4.33 1.08 10.45
C ALA A 137 -2.89 1.15 9.92
N VAL A 138 -2.74 1.09 8.60
CA VAL A 138 -1.46 1.06 7.86
C VAL A 138 -0.79 2.43 7.82
N MET A 139 0.46 2.49 7.37
CA MET A 139 1.17 3.73 7.11
C MET A 139 0.60 4.44 5.87
N TYR A 140 0.45 5.76 5.98
CA TYR A 140 0.10 6.66 4.89
C TYR A 140 1.28 7.58 4.57
N TYR A 141 1.50 7.90 3.29
CA TYR A 141 2.57 8.80 2.85
C TYR A 141 2.03 9.90 1.94
N GLY A 142 2.63 11.09 2.06
CA GLY A 142 2.47 12.20 1.14
C GLY A 142 3.66 13.15 1.19
N VAL A 143 3.87 13.88 0.11
CA VAL A 143 4.83 14.98 0.03
C VAL A 143 4.26 16.10 -0.81
N ASP A 144 4.56 17.35 -0.43
CA ASP A 144 4.56 18.48 -1.36
C ASP A 144 6.03 18.85 -1.64
N GLU A 145 6.42 18.84 -2.92
CA GLU A 145 7.78 19.11 -3.38
C GLU A 145 7.98 20.53 -3.93
N ASP A 146 6.92 21.36 -4.05
CA ASP A 146 6.98 22.72 -4.60
C ASP A 146 6.07 23.68 -3.82
N LEU A 147 6.58 24.17 -2.68
CA LEU A 147 5.84 25.03 -1.76
C LEU A 147 5.39 26.33 -2.42
N THR A 148 4.08 26.49 -2.58
CA THR A 148 3.47 27.66 -3.22
C THR A 148 3.45 28.87 -2.27
N PRO A 149 4.06 30.02 -2.62
CA PRO A 149 3.96 31.24 -1.81
C PRO A 149 2.53 31.80 -1.80
N ILE A 150 2.06 32.18 -0.61
CA ILE A 150 0.90 33.07 -0.43
C ILE A 150 1.41 34.52 -0.45
N ASN A 151 0.55 35.46 -0.87
CA ASN A 151 0.79 36.89 -0.72
C ASN A 151 1.28 37.26 0.70
N PRO A 152 2.17 38.26 0.85
CA PRO A 152 2.73 38.64 2.14
C PRO A 152 1.65 39.02 3.16
N GLU A 153 1.75 38.47 4.37
CA GLU A 153 0.88 38.83 5.48
C GLU A 153 1.19 40.26 5.97
N PRO A 154 0.19 41.15 6.14
CA PRO A 154 0.43 42.47 6.71
C PRO A 154 0.67 42.36 8.23
N ILE A 155 1.85 42.78 8.67
CA ILE A 155 2.25 42.85 10.08
C ILE A 155 2.52 44.29 10.49
N ASP A 156 1.98 44.69 11.64
CA ASP A 156 2.09 46.02 12.25
C ASP A 156 2.97 45.91 13.51
N PRO A 157 4.04 46.72 13.72
CA PRO A 157 4.44 47.90 12.96
C PRO A 157 5.77 47.78 12.17
N ASN A 158 6.41 46.61 12.10
CA ASN A 158 7.75 46.46 11.49
C ASN A 158 7.83 45.29 10.48
N PRO A 159 8.16 45.54 9.19
CA PRO A 159 8.12 44.52 8.14
C PRO A 159 9.50 43.94 7.78
N THR A 160 9.96 42.94 8.52
CA THR A 160 11.00 41.99 8.05
C THR A 160 10.34 40.84 7.27
N SER A 161 11.04 40.16 6.37
CA SER A 161 10.47 39.42 5.22
C SER A 161 9.85 38.06 5.55
N GLY A 162 8.60 38.07 6.03
CA GLY A 162 7.76 36.88 6.16
C GLY A 162 6.89 36.61 4.92
N GLN A 163 7.25 35.62 4.10
CA GLN A 163 6.32 34.97 3.17
C GLN A 163 5.70 33.75 3.86
N THR A 164 4.38 33.58 3.76
CA THR A 164 3.69 32.34 4.17
C THR A 164 3.61 31.41 2.97
N TYR A 165 3.90 30.13 3.15
CA TYR A 165 3.88 29.11 2.10
C TYR A 165 2.79 28.07 2.39
N THR A 166 2.05 27.68 1.35
CA THR A 166 1.10 26.56 1.41
C THR A 166 1.81 25.26 1.08
N ALA A 167 1.52 24.20 1.84
CA ALA A 167 1.87 22.82 1.50
C ALA A 167 0.59 22.01 1.26
N ASN A 168 0.33 21.57 0.03
CA ASN A 168 -0.85 20.81 -0.37
C ASN A 168 -0.60 19.30 -0.30
N VAL A 169 -0.20 18.82 0.88
CA VAL A 169 0.24 17.42 1.06
C VAL A 169 -0.95 16.46 1.05
N SER A 170 -0.80 15.39 0.27
CA SER A 170 -1.83 14.40 0.01
C SER A 170 -1.39 13.01 0.46
N LEU A 171 -2.12 12.43 1.41
CA LEU A 171 -1.80 11.16 2.06
C LEU A 171 -2.56 10.01 1.40
N VAL A 172 -1.82 9.01 0.91
CA VAL A 172 -2.36 7.70 0.50
C VAL A 172 -1.72 6.57 1.30
N PRO A 173 -2.43 5.46 1.57
CA PRO A 173 -1.81 4.24 2.10
C PRO A 173 -0.60 3.80 1.27
N ILE A 174 0.44 3.26 1.90
CA ILE A 174 1.63 2.73 1.17
C ILE A 174 1.38 1.33 0.56
N VAL A 175 0.28 0.67 0.93
CA VAL A 175 -0.16 -0.63 0.44
C VAL A 175 -1.38 -0.51 -0.47
N ALA A 176 -1.62 -1.51 -1.30
CA ALA A 176 -2.93 -1.81 -1.86
C ALA A 176 -3.60 -2.94 -1.06
N ARG A 177 -4.91 -3.15 -1.27
CA ARG A 177 -5.69 -4.21 -0.58
C ARG A 177 -6.56 -4.98 -1.56
N LEU A 178 -6.32 -6.28 -1.71
CA LEU A 178 -7.26 -7.22 -2.34
C LEU A 178 -8.37 -7.56 -1.34
N GLN A 179 -9.65 -7.57 -1.74
CA GLN A 179 -10.78 -7.99 -0.89
C GLN A 179 -11.70 -8.96 -1.62
N ILE A 180 -11.62 -10.24 -1.24
CA ILE A 180 -12.53 -11.30 -1.68
C ILE A 180 -13.79 -11.22 -0.81
N LYS A 181 -14.90 -10.79 -1.40
CA LYS A 181 -16.21 -10.68 -0.73
C LYS A 181 -16.98 -12.00 -0.75
N SER A 182 -16.86 -12.76 -1.84
CA SER A 182 -17.36 -14.13 -1.94
C SER A 182 -16.48 -15.02 -2.80
N LEU A 183 -16.54 -16.33 -2.52
CA LEU A 183 -16.21 -17.39 -3.45
C LEU A 183 -17.49 -18.22 -3.70
N THR A 184 -17.66 -18.75 -4.89
CA THR A 184 -18.75 -19.67 -5.24
C THR A 184 -18.23 -20.80 -6.12
N PHE A 185 -18.91 -21.95 -6.12
CA PHE A 185 -18.72 -22.98 -7.14
C PHE A 185 -19.87 -22.90 -8.13
N LYS A 186 -19.58 -22.71 -9.43
CA LYS A 186 -20.61 -22.65 -10.46
C LYS A 186 -21.11 -24.05 -10.77
N ALA A 187 -22.28 -24.40 -10.22
CA ALA A 187 -22.82 -25.76 -10.34
C ALA A 187 -22.94 -26.24 -11.80
N ASP A 188 -23.52 -25.42 -12.68
CA ASP A 188 -23.79 -25.78 -14.07
C ASP A 188 -23.29 -24.68 -15.01
N GLY A 189 -22.75 -25.06 -16.16
CA GLY A 189 -22.21 -24.08 -17.10
C GLY A 189 -21.62 -24.68 -18.37
N ASN A 190 -21.15 -23.78 -19.23
CA ASN A 190 -20.29 -24.10 -20.36
C ASN A 190 -19.29 -22.95 -20.62
N PHE A 191 -18.17 -23.28 -21.26
CA PHE A 191 -17.27 -22.30 -21.88
C PHE A 191 -16.68 -22.87 -23.17
N GLU A 192 -16.17 -21.98 -24.02
CA GLU A 192 -15.43 -22.36 -25.22
C GLU A 192 -13.92 -22.30 -24.95
N PHE A 193 -13.29 -23.45 -24.70
CA PHE A 193 -11.85 -23.54 -24.49
C PHE A 193 -11.10 -23.52 -25.82
N THR A 194 -10.03 -22.74 -25.91
CA THR A 194 -9.16 -22.67 -27.09
C THR A 194 -7.72 -22.84 -26.64
N ARG A 195 -6.97 -23.76 -27.25
CA ARG A 195 -5.53 -23.94 -26.96
C ARG A 195 -4.74 -24.30 -28.20
N LYS A 196 -3.43 -24.07 -28.19
CA LYS A 196 -2.56 -24.49 -29.30
C LYS A 196 -2.16 -25.95 -29.13
N ILE A 197 -2.30 -26.74 -30.20
CA ILE A 197 -1.78 -28.11 -30.26
C ILE A 197 -0.85 -28.20 -31.47
N GLY A 198 0.45 -28.19 -31.20
CA GLY A 198 1.45 -27.91 -32.23
C GLY A 198 1.30 -26.47 -32.72
N ASN A 199 1.13 -26.30 -34.04
CA ASN A 199 0.97 -24.97 -34.65
C ASN A 199 -0.50 -24.56 -34.91
N GLU A 200 -1.47 -25.38 -34.52
CA GLU A 200 -2.89 -25.14 -34.77
C GLU A 200 -3.62 -24.73 -33.49
N SER A 201 -4.36 -23.61 -33.55
CA SER A 201 -5.34 -23.27 -32.52
C SER A 201 -6.55 -24.19 -32.65
N LYS A 202 -6.67 -25.16 -31.75
CA LYS A 202 -7.86 -26.02 -31.63
C LYS A 202 -8.83 -25.43 -30.60
N LYS A 203 -10.11 -25.83 -30.71
CA LYS A 203 -11.20 -25.33 -29.87
C LYS A 203 -12.12 -26.46 -29.42
N ALA A 204 -12.60 -26.41 -28.18
CA ALA A 204 -13.64 -27.28 -27.65
C ALA A 204 -14.72 -26.48 -26.94
N THR A 205 -15.97 -26.92 -27.03
CA THR A 205 -16.99 -26.55 -26.04
C THR A 205 -16.85 -27.49 -24.86
N VAL A 206 -16.66 -26.92 -23.67
CA VAL A 206 -16.64 -27.63 -22.38
C VAL A 206 -17.97 -27.35 -21.70
N GLU A 207 -18.68 -28.39 -21.27
CA GLU A 207 -19.96 -28.28 -20.58
C GLU A 207 -19.93 -29.09 -19.27
N TRP A 208 -20.59 -28.60 -18.21
CA TRP A 208 -20.67 -29.32 -16.94
C TRP A 208 -21.99 -29.12 -16.19
N THR A 209 -22.29 -30.07 -15.31
CA THR A 209 -23.40 -29.99 -14.36
C THR A 209 -23.01 -30.50 -12.97
N GLY A 210 -23.66 -29.94 -11.94
CA GLY A 210 -23.46 -30.30 -10.53
C GLY A 210 -22.00 -30.21 -10.04
N PHE A 211 -21.21 -29.24 -10.51
CA PHE A 211 -19.89 -28.96 -9.97
C PHE A 211 -19.97 -28.38 -8.56
N SER A 212 -19.15 -28.91 -7.66
CA SER A 212 -19.12 -28.52 -6.26
C SER A 212 -17.76 -28.87 -5.64
N GLY A 213 -17.50 -28.31 -4.46
CA GLY A 213 -16.25 -28.51 -3.75
C GLY A 213 -16.24 -27.78 -2.42
N LYS A 214 -15.06 -27.75 -1.80
CA LYS A 214 -14.77 -27.04 -0.55
C LYS A 214 -13.50 -26.24 -0.68
N LEU A 215 -13.44 -25.13 0.04
CA LEU A 215 -12.24 -24.32 0.22
C LEU A 215 -11.52 -24.74 1.52
N LYS A 216 -10.20 -24.88 1.46
CA LYS A 216 -9.32 -25.30 2.57
C LYS A 216 -8.28 -24.25 2.96
N GLY A 217 -7.89 -23.41 2.00
CA GLY A 217 -6.97 -22.32 2.20
C GLY A 217 -7.01 -21.31 1.05
N ILE A 218 -6.67 -20.07 1.35
CA ILE A 218 -6.43 -18.98 0.38
C ILE A 218 -5.04 -18.42 0.69
N TYR A 219 -4.18 -18.26 -0.31
CA TYR A 219 -2.80 -17.85 -0.11
C TYR A 219 -2.38 -16.77 -1.10
N LEU A 220 -1.81 -15.66 -0.61
CA LEU A 220 -1.21 -14.61 -1.43
C LEU A 220 0.20 -15.03 -1.88
N ASN A 221 0.57 -14.73 -3.12
CA ASN A 221 1.88 -15.02 -3.69
C ASN A 221 2.33 -13.87 -4.61
N ASN A 222 3.60 -13.87 -4.99
CA ASN A 222 4.24 -12.88 -5.86
C ASN A 222 4.12 -11.44 -5.30
N PHE A 223 4.40 -11.27 -4.01
CA PHE A 223 4.30 -10.01 -3.28
C PHE A 223 5.62 -9.64 -2.62
N TYR A 224 5.89 -8.34 -2.44
CA TYR A 224 7.07 -7.86 -1.72
C TYR A 224 6.82 -7.86 -0.21
N TYR A 225 7.75 -8.41 0.57
CA TYR A 225 7.69 -8.38 2.03
C TYR A 225 8.13 -7.03 2.63
N LYS A 226 9.02 -6.29 1.95
CA LYS A 226 9.70 -5.13 2.53
C LYS A 226 9.60 -3.87 1.66
N TYR A 227 9.29 -2.74 2.31
CA TYR A 227 9.13 -1.43 1.68
C TYR A 227 10.20 -0.44 2.17
N ASN A 228 11.01 0.09 1.26
CA ASN A 228 11.98 1.16 1.54
C ASN A 228 11.67 2.39 0.66
N LYS A 229 11.66 3.59 1.22
CA LYS A 229 11.42 4.84 0.46
C LYS A 229 12.23 6.02 1.03
N PRO A 230 13.02 6.75 0.21
CA PRO A 230 13.42 6.41 -1.16
C PRO A 230 14.25 5.13 -1.18
N GLY A 231 13.98 4.24 -2.14
CA GLY A 231 14.59 2.92 -2.20
C GLY A 231 13.82 1.97 -3.11
N THR A 232 14.09 0.68 -2.96
CA THR A 232 13.42 -0.43 -3.65
C THR A 232 12.35 -1.08 -2.76
N LEU A 233 11.45 -1.84 -3.38
CA LEU A 233 10.81 -2.95 -2.71
C LEU A 233 11.78 -4.12 -2.73
N ASP A 234 12.00 -4.74 -1.56
CA ASP A 234 12.90 -5.87 -1.42
C ASP A 234 12.11 -7.13 -1.05
N GLU A 235 12.78 -8.28 -1.13
CA GLU A 235 12.24 -9.55 -0.60
C GLU A 235 10.91 -9.93 -1.27
N LEU A 236 10.95 -10.12 -2.60
CA LEU A 236 9.83 -10.65 -3.38
C LEU A 236 9.58 -12.12 -3.00
N TYR A 237 8.47 -12.37 -2.33
CA TYR A 237 8.03 -13.70 -1.94
C TYR A 237 7.26 -14.32 -3.11
N HIS A 238 7.92 -15.23 -3.81
CA HIS A 238 7.33 -16.03 -4.86
C HIS A 238 7.63 -17.52 -4.67
N ASN A 239 6.64 -18.38 -4.92
CA ASN A 239 6.78 -19.83 -5.01
C ASN A 239 5.92 -20.39 -6.14
N THR A 240 6.12 -21.66 -6.50
CA THR A 240 5.17 -22.40 -7.36
C THR A 240 4.07 -23.05 -6.50
N THR A 241 2.85 -23.20 -7.07
CA THR A 241 1.73 -23.86 -6.39
C THR A 241 2.02 -25.33 -6.18
N PHE A 242 2.58 -25.70 -5.02
CA PHE A 242 3.02 -27.05 -4.74
C PHE A 242 2.64 -27.50 -3.32
N LEU A 243 2.46 -28.81 -3.13
CA LEU A 243 1.96 -29.37 -1.88
C LEU A 243 2.90 -29.11 -0.69
N ASP A 244 4.22 -29.16 -0.89
CA ASP A 244 5.17 -28.88 0.20
C ASP A 244 5.25 -27.39 0.58
N HIS A 245 4.64 -26.47 -0.20
CA HIS A 245 4.49 -25.07 0.19
C HIS A 245 3.24 -24.83 1.06
N MET A 246 2.16 -25.61 0.85
CA MET A 246 0.95 -25.63 1.70
C MET A 246 1.04 -26.77 2.73
N LYS A 247 1.89 -26.58 3.74
CA LYS A 247 2.30 -27.66 4.64
C LYS A 247 2.05 -27.35 6.11
N GLU A 248 1.34 -28.24 6.81
CA GLU A 248 1.14 -28.17 8.27
C GLU A 248 0.54 -26.82 8.76
N GLY A 249 -0.33 -26.22 7.95
CA GLY A 249 -0.93 -24.90 8.20
C GLY A 249 -0.07 -23.70 7.79
N LYS A 250 1.11 -23.95 7.23
CA LYS A 250 2.09 -22.93 6.82
C LYS A 250 1.96 -22.55 5.37
N TRP A 251 2.54 -21.41 5.02
CA TRP A 251 2.68 -20.96 3.63
C TRP A 251 4.14 -20.60 3.35
N LEU A 252 4.85 -21.53 2.69
CA LEU A 252 6.31 -21.56 2.63
C LEU A 252 6.87 -21.04 1.30
N PHE A 253 7.98 -20.29 1.36
CA PHE A 253 8.61 -19.67 0.19
C PHE A 253 10.03 -20.18 -0.09
N ASP A 254 10.33 -20.37 -1.39
CA ASP A 254 11.62 -20.82 -1.93
C ASP A 254 12.65 -19.67 -1.95
N MET A 255 13.20 -19.35 -0.79
CA MET A 255 14.32 -18.41 -0.63
C MET A 255 15.58 -19.11 -0.10
N THR A 256 16.66 -18.34 0.13
CA THR A 256 17.92 -18.81 0.73
C THR A 256 17.74 -19.48 2.10
N SER A 257 16.60 -19.27 2.75
CA SER A 257 16.07 -20.05 3.86
C SER A 257 14.55 -20.13 3.71
N THR A 258 13.96 -21.31 3.91
CA THR A 258 12.50 -21.48 3.90
C THR A 258 11.85 -20.57 4.95
N LEU A 259 10.99 -19.67 4.50
CA LEU A 259 10.27 -18.71 5.33
C LEU A 259 8.77 -18.97 5.26
N ASP A 260 8.10 -18.81 6.40
CA ASP A 260 6.66 -18.99 6.56
C ASP A 260 5.96 -17.62 6.64
N ALA A 261 4.95 -17.41 5.80
CA ALA A 261 4.20 -16.17 5.72
C ALA A 261 2.71 -16.34 6.11
N ALA A 262 2.32 -17.49 6.68
CA ALA A 262 0.91 -17.83 6.91
C ALA A 262 0.11 -16.75 7.65
N ASP A 263 0.69 -16.11 8.67
CA ASP A 263 0.02 -15.13 9.55
C ASP A 263 -0.47 -13.84 8.84
N TYR A 264 0.07 -13.52 7.66
CA TYR A 264 -0.23 -12.28 6.92
C TYR A 264 -0.44 -12.46 5.41
N ALA A 265 -0.06 -13.62 4.86
CA ALA A 265 -0.23 -13.98 3.46
C ALA A 265 -1.11 -15.23 3.25
N SER A 266 -1.85 -15.70 4.27
CA SER A 266 -2.81 -16.78 4.11
C SER A 266 -4.09 -16.63 4.93
N TYR A 267 -5.13 -17.32 4.49
CA TYR A 267 -6.25 -17.75 5.31
C TYR A 267 -6.31 -19.26 5.29
N VAL A 268 -6.18 -19.87 6.47
CA VAL A 268 -6.13 -21.32 6.65
C VAL A 268 -6.66 -21.68 8.03
N ASN A 269 -7.36 -22.82 8.14
CA ASN A 269 -7.79 -23.37 9.43
C ASN A 269 -7.18 -24.76 9.60
N TYR A 270 -5.92 -24.80 10.03
CA TYR A 270 -5.20 -26.05 10.29
C TYR A 270 -5.25 -26.41 11.76
N SER A 271 -5.79 -27.59 12.07
CA SER A 271 -5.92 -28.07 13.45
C SER A 271 -5.81 -29.60 13.53
N SER A 272 -5.09 -30.10 14.55
CA SER A 272 -4.95 -31.54 14.84
C SER A 272 -4.49 -32.40 13.65
N GLY A 273 -3.67 -31.85 12.76
CA GLY A 273 -3.16 -32.53 11.56
C GLY A 273 -3.98 -32.28 10.28
N VAL A 274 -5.11 -31.55 10.35
CA VAL A 274 -6.13 -31.48 9.29
C VAL A 274 -6.46 -30.04 8.91
N TYR A 275 -6.58 -29.80 7.60
CA TYR A 275 -7.14 -28.57 7.03
C TYR A 275 -8.68 -28.62 7.10
N GLN A 276 -9.29 -27.73 7.87
CA GLN A 276 -10.74 -27.60 8.00
C GLN A 276 -11.34 -26.83 6.80
N ASP A 277 -12.67 -26.87 6.68
CA ASP A 277 -13.39 -26.16 5.63
C ASP A 277 -13.45 -24.65 5.94
N LEU A 278 -13.12 -23.80 4.97
CA LEU A 278 -13.30 -22.35 5.05
C LEU A 278 -14.69 -21.94 4.49
N PRO A 279 -15.39 -20.98 5.12
CA PRO A 279 -16.67 -20.49 4.61
C PRO A 279 -16.50 -19.76 3.27
N LEU A 280 -17.33 -20.11 2.28
CA LEU A 280 -17.28 -19.53 0.94
C LEU A 280 -17.78 -18.07 0.89
N GLN A 281 -18.62 -17.69 1.84
CA GLN A 281 -19.05 -16.31 2.07
C GLN A 281 -18.97 -16.00 3.56
N THR A 282 -18.53 -14.78 3.89
CA THR A 282 -18.36 -14.34 5.28
C THR A 282 -19.18 -13.09 5.52
N THR A 283 -20.28 -13.19 6.27
CA THR A 283 -21.16 -12.05 6.57
C THR A 283 -20.39 -10.93 7.26
N ASP A 284 -20.51 -9.71 6.74
CA ASP A 284 -19.85 -8.47 7.22
C ASP A 284 -18.30 -8.56 7.32
N LYS A 285 -17.68 -9.46 6.54
CA LYS A 285 -16.25 -9.77 6.54
C LYS A 285 -15.76 -10.10 5.13
N CYS A 286 -14.46 -10.11 4.93
CA CYS A 286 -13.82 -10.59 3.69
C CYS A 286 -12.52 -11.33 3.97
N TYR A 287 -12.07 -12.14 3.01
CA TYR A 287 -10.68 -12.54 2.93
C TYR A 287 -9.92 -11.44 2.19
N ALA A 288 -8.96 -10.81 2.85
CA ALA A 288 -8.30 -9.63 2.29
C ALA A 288 -6.80 -9.60 2.57
N PHE A 289 -6.05 -9.21 1.55
CA PHE A 289 -4.60 -9.16 1.59
C PHE A 289 -4.12 -7.75 1.30
N ASN A 290 -3.45 -7.15 2.26
CA ASN A 290 -2.65 -5.96 2.01
C ASN A 290 -1.32 -6.38 1.36
N PHE A 291 -0.80 -5.58 0.43
CA PHE A 291 0.48 -5.83 -0.24
C PHE A 291 1.12 -4.52 -0.71
N PHE A 292 2.44 -4.48 -0.86
CA PHE A 292 3.15 -3.36 -1.48
C PHE A 292 3.10 -3.48 -3.02
N PRO A 293 2.45 -2.55 -3.76
CA PRO A 293 2.39 -2.63 -5.21
C PRO A 293 3.72 -2.26 -5.85
N GLY A 294 4.14 -3.04 -6.85
CA GLY A 294 5.46 -2.92 -7.48
C GLY A 294 5.48 -3.47 -8.89
N THR A 295 6.60 -4.06 -9.29
CA THR A 295 6.75 -4.70 -10.61
C THR A 295 6.20 -6.12 -10.68
N ALA A 296 5.78 -6.70 -9.55
CA ALA A 296 5.18 -8.02 -9.45
C ALA A 296 3.65 -7.93 -9.45
N LEU A 297 3.00 -8.84 -10.17
CA LEU A 297 1.55 -9.00 -10.18
C LEU A 297 1.17 -9.96 -9.03
N PRO A 298 0.48 -9.53 -7.96
CA PRO A 298 0.10 -10.44 -6.88
C PRO A 298 -0.82 -11.54 -7.40
N THR A 299 -0.58 -12.79 -7.00
CA THR A 299 -1.42 -13.94 -7.39
C THR A 299 -2.06 -14.57 -6.16
N ILE A 300 -3.19 -15.27 -6.34
CA ILE A 300 -3.92 -15.92 -5.25
C ILE A 300 -4.05 -17.41 -5.55
N HIS A 301 -3.72 -18.25 -4.55
CA HIS A 301 -3.87 -19.70 -4.64
C HIS A 301 -4.98 -20.18 -3.73
N LEU A 302 -5.81 -21.07 -4.25
CA LEU A 302 -6.90 -21.71 -3.54
C LEU A 302 -6.56 -23.19 -3.34
N ASP A 303 -6.54 -23.66 -2.10
CA ASP A 303 -6.53 -25.08 -1.77
C ASP A 303 -7.97 -25.58 -1.71
N LEU A 304 -8.32 -26.54 -2.58
CA LEU A 304 -9.66 -27.04 -2.78
C LEU A 304 -9.73 -28.53 -2.43
N ALA A 305 -10.87 -28.97 -1.91
CA ALA A 305 -11.11 -30.37 -1.52
C ALA A 305 -12.51 -30.84 -1.88
N ASP A 306 -12.71 -32.16 -1.83
CA ASP A 306 -13.97 -32.86 -2.12
C ASP A 306 -14.62 -32.41 -3.46
N LEU A 307 -13.79 -32.10 -4.46
CA LEU A 307 -14.25 -31.66 -5.79
C LEU A 307 -15.07 -32.76 -6.46
N ALA A 308 -16.31 -32.42 -6.83
CA ALA A 308 -17.25 -33.31 -7.47
C ALA A 308 -17.92 -32.61 -8.65
N VAL A 309 -18.24 -33.38 -9.71
CA VAL A 309 -18.98 -32.92 -10.88
C VAL A 309 -19.86 -34.06 -11.37
N THR A 310 -21.10 -33.77 -11.78
CA THR A 310 -22.07 -34.81 -12.22
C THR A 310 -21.85 -35.20 -13.67
N THR A 311 -21.64 -34.21 -14.54
CA THR A 311 -21.15 -34.39 -15.91
C THR A 311 -20.08 -33.35 -16.19
N LEU A 312 -18.98 -33.75 -16.83
CA LEU A 312 -18.02 -32.84 -17.44
C LEU A 312 -17.69 -33.41 -18.81
N THR A 313 -17.92 -32.63 -19.86
CA THR A 313 -17.80 -33.06 -21.26
C THR A 313 -17.02 -32.04 -22.06
N SER A 314 -16.28 -32.52 -23.07
CA SER A 314 -15.54 -31.69 -24.03
C SER A 314 -15.80 -32.19 -25.44
N THR A 315 -15.95 -31.29 -26.41
CA THR A 315 -16.09 -31.66 -27.83
C THR A 315 -14.75 -32.09 -28.48
N ASP A 316 -13.60 -31.79 -27.87
CA ASP A 316 -12.29 -32.33 -28.26
C ASP A 316 -11.47 -32.65 -26.99
N HIS A 317 -11.25 -33.96 -26.75
CA HIS A 317 -10.49 -34.45 -25.60
C HIS A 317 -8.98 -34.12 -25.68
N ASP A 318 -8.43 -33.84 -26.87
CA ASP A 318 -7.06 -33.32 -27.01
C ASP A 318 -6.96 -31.86 -26.53
N VAL A 319 -8.07 -31.10 -26.59
CA VAL A 319 -8.14 -29.68 -26.22
C VAL A 319 -8.42 -29.52 -24.73
N PHE A 320 -9.41 -30.25 -24.21
CA PHE A 320 -9.74 -30.30 -22.79
C PHE A 320 -10.18 -31.73 -22.46
N ASN A 321 -9.51 -32.39 -21.50
CA ASN A 321 -9.76 -33.79 -21.17
C ASN A 321 -10.47 -33.94 -19.80
N PRO A 322 -11.80 -34.18 -19.76
CA PRO A 322 -12.56 -34.31 -18.51
C PRO A 322 -12.03 -35.36 -17.52
N ASP A 323 -11.35 -36.40 -17.99
CA ASP A 323 -10.88 -37.50 -17.13
C ASP A 323 -9.87 -37.05 -16.05
N LEU A 324 -9.14 -35.97 -16.31
CA LEU A 324 -8.12 -35.43 -15.40
C LEU A 324 -8.72 -34.68 -14.19
N PHE A 325 -10.02 -34.35 -14.19
CA PHE A 325 -10.69 -33.61 -13.10
C PHE A 325 -10.40 -34.16 -11.70
N LYS A 326 -10.23 -35.48 -11.58
CA LYS A 326 -9.95 -36.21 -10.34
C LYS A 326 -8.57 -35.91 -9.73
N THR A 327 -7.69 -35.20 -10.43
CA THR A 327 -6.38 -34.76 -9.91
C THR A 327 -6.36 -33.29 -9.48
N MET A 328 -7.45 -32.54 -9.69
CA MET A 328 -7.56 -31.16 -9.24
C MET A 328 -7.53 -31.07 -7.71
N ARG A 329 -6.63 -30.24 -7.18
CA ARG A 329 -6.64 -29.79 -5.78
C ARG A 329 -6.44 -28.28 -5.66
N PHE A 330 -5.65 -27.68 -6.53
CA PHE A 330 -5.30 -26.26 -6.46
C PHE A 330 -5.92 -25.49 -7.63
N ALA A 331 -6.30 -24.24 -7.37
CA ALA A 331 -6.66 -23.27 -8.41
C ALA A 331 -5.87 -21.98 -8.19
N ASN A 332 -5.40 -21.37 -9.29
CA ASN A 332 -4.58 -20.15 -9.26
C ASN A 332 -5.36 -19.02 -9.93
N ILE A 333 -5.53 -17.90 -9.24
CA ILE A 333 -5.95 -16.63 -9.83
C ILE A 333 -4.67 -15.86 -10.14
N VAL A 334 -4.37 -15.76 -11.44
CA VAL A 334 -3.14 -15.17 -11.98
C VAL A 334 -3.41 -13.99 -12.91
N LYS A 335 -4.67 -13.82 -13.32
CA LYS A 335 -5.16 -12.75 -14.17
C LYS A 335 -6.29 -12.02 -13.45
N PHE A 336 -6.42 -10.74 -13.73
CA PHE A 336 -7.48 -9.89 -13.21
C PHE A 336 -7.90 -8.95 -14.32
N TYR A 337 -9.19 -8.64 -14.41
CA TYR A 337 -9.72 -7.74 -15.43
C TYR A 337 -10.50 -6.63 -14.76
N LYS A 338 -10.42 -5.44 -15.33
CA LYS A 338 -11.25 -4.30 -14.94
C LYS A 338 -12.69 -4.59 -15.35
N GLU A 339 -13.66 -3.88 -14.76
CA GLU A 339 -15.08 -4.00 -15.08
C GLU A 339 -15.41 -3.87 -16.59
N ASN A 340 -14.56 -3.20 -17.37
CA ASN A 340 -14.68 -3.06 -18.82
C ASN A 340 -14.09 -4.22 -19.66
N GLY A 341 -13.59 -5.28 -19.02
CA GLY A 341 -12.98 -6.45 -19.67
C GLY A 341 -11.53 -6.26 -20.13
N ALA A 342 -10.83 -5.21 -19.70
CA ALA A 342 -9.40 -5.04 -19.95
C ALA A 342 -8.57 -5.78 -18.89
N GLU A 343 -7.62 -6.61 -19.33
CA GLU A 343 -6.66 -7.31 -18.45
C GLU A 343 -5.79 -6.29 -17.68
N MET A 344 -5.57 -6.59 -16.39
CA MET A 344 -4.78 -5.79 -15.46
C MET A 344 -3.40 -6.39 -15.24
N THR A 345 -2.45 -5.51 -14.95
CA THR A 345 -1.05 -5.86 -14.77
C THR A 345 -0.48 -5.18 -13.52
N ALA A 346 0.75 -5.51 -13.13
CA ALA A 346 1.40 -4.95 -11.94
C ALA A 346 1.35 -3.41 -11.86
N ALA A 347 1.41 -2.70 -13.00
CA ALA A 347 1.34 -1.24 -13.09
C ALA A 347 -0.07 -0.65 -12.82
N ASP A 348 -1.11 -1.47 -12.93
CA ASP A 348 -2.49 -1.10 -12.59
C ASP A 348 -2.75 -1.19 -11.08
N PHE A 349 -1.99 -2.03 -10.36
CA PHE A 349 -2.03 -2.15 -8.90
C PHE A 349 -1.32 -0.98 -8.23
N LYS A 350 -2.05 -0.22 -7.42
CA LYS A 350 -1.61 1.09 -6.89
C LYS A 350 -1.85 1.24 -5.40
N ALA A 351 -0.91 1.87 -4.73
CA ALA A 351 -0.96 2.13 -3.30
C ALA A 351 -2.15 3.06 -2.99
N GLY A 352 -2.94 2.73 -1.98
CA GLY A 352 -4.21 3.39 -1.70
C GLY A 352 -5.43 2.87 -2.47
N THR A 353 -5.32 1.76 -3.22
CA THR A 353 -6.47 1.15 -3.91
C THR A 353 -6.95 -0.13 -3.21
N ILE A 354 -8.27 -0.26 -3.07
CA ILE A 354 -9.03 -1.45 -2.70
C ILE A 354 -9.53 -2.12 -3.97
N TYR A 355 -9.08 -3.35 -4.20
CA TYR A 355 -9.46 -4.21 -5.31
C TYR A 355 -10.50 -5.21 -4.82
N ASN A 356 -11.77 -4.91 -5.07
CA ASN A 356 -12.90 -5.74 -4.66
C ASN A 356 -13.15 -6.83 -5.70
N MET A 357 -13.28 -8.08 -5.25
CA MET A 357 -13.52 -9.24 -6.11
C MET A 357 -14.54 -10.22 -5.52
N ASP A 358 -15.28 -10.86 -6.41
CA ASP A 358 -16.13 -12.02 -6.16
C ASP A 358 -15.65 -13.13 -7.10
N ILE A 359 -15.35 -14.32 -6.57
CA ILE A 359 -14.68 -15.41 -7.29
C ILE A 359 -15.69 -16.51 -7.63
N GLU A 360 -15.93 -16.76 -8.92
CA GLU A 360 -16.75 -17.89 -9.38
C GLU A 360 -15.85 -19.04 -9.89
N ILE A 361 -15.71 -20.10 -9.10
CA ILE A 361 -14.86 -21.27 -9.40
C ILE A 361 -15.59 -22.19 -10.40
N VAL A 362 -14.88 -22.64 -11.44
CA VAL A 362 -15.35 -23.57 -12.49
C VAL A 362 -14.37 -24.75 -12.67
N PRO A 363 -14.76 -25.88 -13.34
CA PRO A 363 -13.84 -27.00 -13.62
C PRO A 363 -12.75 -26.62 -14.63
N MET A 364 -11.47 -26.89 -14.33
CA MET A 364 -10.30 -26.42 -15.10
C MET A 364 -9.08 -27.35 -14.98
N LEU A 365 -8.22 -27.42 -16.01
CA LEU A 365 -7.12 -28.40 -16.09
C LEU A 365 -5.86 -27.92 -16.84
N ASP A 366 -4.69 -28.26 -16.27
CA ASP A 366 -3.31 -28.23 -16.80
C ASP A 366 -2.50 -26.91 -16.71
N ASN A 367 -1.21 -26.92 -17.12
CA ASN A 367 -0.14 -26.06 -16.55
C ASN A 367 0.79 -25.30 -17.55
N ASP A 368 1.40 -24.20 -17.04
CA ASP A 368 2.66 -23.49 -17.42
C ASP A 368 2.62 -22.30 -18.44
N LEU A 369 3.57 -21.33 -18.30
CA LEU A 369 3.36 -19.87 -18.52
C LEU A 369 4.37 -19.14 -19.45
N SER A 370 4.03 -17.92 -19.97
CA SER A 370 4.96 -16.75 -20.11
C SER A 370 4.43 -15.40 -20.75
N ASN A 371 4.67 -14.23 -20.09
CA ASN A 371 4.63 -12.79 -20.56
C ASN A 371 3.26 -12.02 -20.58
N ILE A 372 3.02 -10.67 -20.69
CA ILE A 372 3.64 -9.28 -20.51
C ILE A 372 2.52 -8.20 -20.86
N GLN A 373 2.38 -6.87 -20.55
CA GLN A 373 2.74 -5.71 -19.63
C GLN A 373 2.04 -4.41 -20.21
N TYR A 374 1.90 -3.15 -19.70
CA TYR A 374 1.91 -2.38 -18.40
C TYR A 374 1.40 -0.92 -18.67
N ASN A 375 0.59 -0.25 -17.82
CA ASN A 375 0.09 1.18 -17.94
C ASN A 375 -0.51 1.70 -16.56
N VAL A 376 -0.86 2.97 -16.20
CA VAL A 376 -0.53 4.38 -16.59
C VAL A 376 -0.96 5.44 -15.50
N LEU A 377 -0.86 6.77 -15.72
CA LEU A 377 -0.73 7.92 -14.75
C LEU A 377 -1.99 8.81 -14.44
N ILE A 378 -1.99 9.62 -13.35
CA ILE A 378 -3.13 10.36 -12.70
C ILE A 378 -2.69 11.74 -12.03
N HIS A 379 -3.58 12.46 -11.31
CA HIS A 379 -3.41 13.66 -10.42
C HIS A 379 -3.36 13.27 -8.90
N VAL A 380 -3.51 14.21 -7.92
CA VAL A 380 -3.26 13.96 -6.45
C VAL A 380 -4.22 14.68 -5.46
N THR A 381 -4.68 14.00 -4.39
CA THR A 381 -5.45 14.48 -3.21
C THR A 381 -5.28 13.52 -2.00
N ILE A 382 -5.69 13.86 -0.75
CA ILE A 382 -5.82 12.85 0.35
C ILE A 382 -6.95 11.90 -0.03
N GLU A 383 -6.64 10.87 -0.78
CA GLU A 383 -7.69 10.04 -1.37
C GLU A 383 -8.47 9.27 -0.30
N PRO A 384 -9.80 9.13 -0.42
CA PRO A 384 -10.43 7.90 0.03
C PRO A 384 -9.76 6.72 -0.69
N TRP A 385 -9.73 5.51 -0.13
CA TRP A 385 -9.15 4.39 -0.89
C TRP A 385 -9.88 4.29 -2.23
N ALA A 386 -9.14 4.24 -3.35
CA ALA A 386 -9.78 4.04 -4.64
C ALA A 386 -10.43 2.66 -4.64
N GLU A 387 -11.73 2.56 -4.96
CA GLU A 387 -12.39 1.26 -5.10
C GLU A 387 -12.43 0.88 -6.58
N GLU A 388 -11.79 -0.24 -6.93
CA GLU A 388 -11.91 -0.87 -8.24
C GLU A 388 -12.57 -2.24 -8.06
N THR A 389 -13.68 -2.48 -8.78
CA THR A 389 -14.26 -3.82 -8.89
C THR A 389 -13.52 -4.55 -10.00
N ILE A 390 -12.89 -5.66 -9.66
CA ILE A 390 -12.09 -6.45 -10.59
C ILE A 390 -12.66 -7.86 -10.72
N VAL A 391 -12.71 -8.36 -11.93
CA VAL A 391 -13.07 -9.74 -12.24
C VAL A 391 -11.80 -10.59 -12.08
N PRO A 392 -11.72 -11.47 -11.07
CA PRO A 392 -10.61 -12.39 -10.94
C PRO A 392 -10.76 -13.49 -12.00
N ASP A 393 -9.65 -13.86 -12.62
CA ASP A 393 -9.63 -14.84 -13.71
C ASP A 393 -8.58 -15.92 -13.43
N PHE A 394 -8.98 -17.16 -13.68
CA PHE A 394 -8.10 -18.32 -13.58
C PHE A 394 -7.20 -18.38 -14.83
N ASP A 395 -6.22 -19.27 -14.85
CA ASP A 395 -5.38 -19.38 -16.05
C ASP A 395 -6.09 -20.18 -17.15
N PHE A 396 -6.58 -19.48 -18.17
CA PHE A 396 -7.44 -20.05 -19.23
C PHE A 396 -6.73 -20.34 -20.57
N GLU A 397 -5.43 -20.10 -20.74
CA GLU A 397 -4.73 -20.29 -22.04
C GLU A 397 -3.37 -20.99 -21.95
N GLY A 398 -3.05 -21.75 -23.01
CA GLY A 398 -1.74 -22.34 -23.35
C GLY A 398 -1.56 -22.51 -24.87
#